data_AF-A0A975IIM6-F1
#
_entry.id   AF-A0A975IIM6-F1
#
_cell.length_a   1.000
_cell.length_b   1.000
_cell.length_c   1.000
_cell.angle_alpha   90.00
_cell.angle_beta   90.00
_cell.angle_gamma   90.00
#
_symmetry.space_group_name_H-M   'P 1'
#
loop_
_entity.id
_entity.type
_entity.pdbx_description
1 polymer ?
#
loop_
_entity_poly.entity_id
_entity_poly.type
_entity_poly.pdbx_seq_one_letter_code
_entity_poly.pdbx_strand_id
1 'polypeptide(L)'
;MKINVWGASLIAVLFSVSVLPVAAQMTFPQPRNFVVDQACSAYTSLKKSSEPLALTPSTPYRALAENKANDATHALLQLPEGQRWVALSCGHYADNVQAPIAAPPGTADSCLPFFDNTDNPVKLKGNTSADITPVAPTLDAFDLAIDQTCGAVGKAVSETEFKTLLQNHQNVLTDLMAFTGGKIFAQRPAHTDPAAYLNDLTEAWFSLKAFDHIFCGELDGGKIGGLHFHGRYLQLQESGAACRMDNYRQNEVVPGVIYTMGVTLKTADGNLARHATKGYGLTLSASDMLKVVTRAFAENPSSSKDSTACLLPITDDGKSFTTVFVRRATGIRTFYPDATPAHDDPACQAAISGF
;
A
#
# COMPACT_ATOMS: atom_id res chain seq x y z
N MET A 1 85.32 18.66 26.00
CA MET A 1 85.39 17.19 25.93
C MET A 1 83.95 16.67 25.94
N LYS A 2 83.54 15.96 24.88
CA LYS A 2 82.15 15.57 24.58
C LYS A 2 81.67 14.51 25.56
N ILE A 3 80.45 14.65 26.10
CA ILE A 3 79.64 13.52 26.57
C ILE A 3 78.19 13.76 26.14
N ASN A 4 77.70 12.86 25.28
CA ASN A 4 76.30 12.70 24.90
C ASN A 4 75.53 12.05 26.05
N VAL A 5 74.32 12.54 26.34
CA VAL A 5 73.27 11.72 26.98
C VAL A 5 71.97 11.93 26.21
N TRP A 6 71.46 10.84 25.68
CA TRP A 6 70.16 10.70 25.02
C TRP A 6 69.05 10.62 26.08
N GLY A 7 67.95 11.35 25.87
CA GLY A 7 66.71 11.20 26.62
C GLY A 7 65.57 10.88 25.65
N ALA A 8 65.08 9.64 25.71
CA ALA A 8 64.02 9.11 24.85
C ALA A 8 62.64 9.64 25.27
N SER A 9 61.87 10.16 24.32
CA SER A 9 60.44 10.42 24.49
C SER A 9 59.63 9.17 24.14
N LEU A 10 58.93 8.61 25.13
CA LEU A 10 57.89 7.60 24.91
C LEU A 10 56.66 8.27 24.28
N ILE A 11 56.29 7.85 23.06
CA ILE A 11 54.98 8.13 22.46
C ILE A 11 54.08 6.92 22.78
N ALA A 12 53.07 7.12 23.62
CA ALA A 12 52.02 6.13 23.85
C ALA A 12 50.96 6.26 22.74
N VAL A 13 50.94 5.29 21.82
CA VAL A 13 49.88 5.16 20.82
C VAL A 13 48.73 4.38 21.46
N LEU A 14 47.65 5.08 21.79
CA LEU A 14 46.37 4.49 22.17
C LEU A 14 45.66 3.97 20.91
N PHE A 15 45.69 2.65 20.70
CA PHE A 15 44.82 1.99 19.73
C PHE A 15 43.40 1.92 20.29
N SER A 16 42.54 2.83 19.87
CA SER A 16 41.09 2.74 20.08
C SER A 16 40.53 1.70 19.11
N VAL A 17 40.35 0.46 19.59
CA VAL A 17 39.60 -0.56 18.86
C VAL A 17 38.12 -0.20 18.93
N SER A 18 37.58 0.35 17.86
CA SER A 18 36.15 0.59 17.69
C SER A 18 35.43 -0.75 17.54
N VAL A 19 34.86 -1.27 18.64
CA VAL A 19 33.98 -2.44 18.58
C VAL A 19 32.63 -1.96 18.06
N LEU A 20 32.36 -2.20 16.77
CA LEU A 20 31.02 -1.96 16.21
C LEU A 20 30.02 -2.92 16.88
N PRO A 21 28.82 -2.44 17.29
CA PRO A 21 27.80 -3.29 17.86
C PRO A 21 27.34 -4.31 16.80
N VAL A 22 27.54 -5.59 17.09
CA VAL A 22 26.98 -6.68 16.28
C VAL A 22 25.47 -6.66 16.47
N ALA A 23 24.73 -6.21 15.45
CA ALA A 23 23.27 -6.24 15.47
C ALA A 23 22.80 -7.71 15.59
N ALA A 24 22.02 -7.99 16.63
CA ALA A 24 21.51 -9.33 16.95
C ALA A 24 20.39 -9.81 16.00
N GLN A 25 20.04 -9.01 15.00
CA GLN A 25 19.09 -9.31 13.95
C GLN A 25 19.38 -8.38 12.77
N MET A 26 19.29 -8.90 11.56
CA MET A 26 19.41 -8.13 10.32
C MET A 26 18.05 -8.18 9.61
N THR A 27 17.32 -7.08 9.69
CA THR A 27 16.04 -6.92 8.98
C THR A 27 16.32 -6.66 7.51
N PHE A 28 15.59 -7.33 6.63
CA PHE A 28 15.76 -7.09 5.21
C PHE A 28 15.17 -5.73 4.83
N PRO A 29 15.77 -5.01 3.85
CA PRO A 29 15.19 -3.79 3.29
C PRO A 29 13.81 -4.03 2.67
N GLN A 30 13.60 -5.24 2.14
CA GLN A 30 12.31 -5.76 1.67
C GLN A 30 12.19 -7.23 2.09
N PRO A 31 11.00 -7.70 2.49
CA PRO A 31 10.78 -9.11 2.79
C PRO A 31 11.17 -10.02 1.62
N ARG A 32 11.70 -11.20 1.93
CA ARG A 32 12.16 -12.19 0.95
C ARG A 32 11.30 -13.45 1.02
N ASN A 33 11.22 -14.22 -0.07
CA ASN A 33 10.55 -15.52 -0.03
C ASN A 33 11.53 -16.61 0.42
N PHE A 34 11.20 -17.30 1.51
CA PHE A 34 11.93 -18.46 2.00
C PHE A 34 11.15 -19.73 1.67
N VAL A 35 11.63 -20.50 0.70
CA VAL A 35 11.04 -21.78 0.28
C VAL A 35 11.58 -22.88 1.16
N VAL A 36 10.68 -23.63 1.81
CA VAL A 36 11.06 -24.77 2.64
C VAL A 36 11.36 -25.98 1.75
N ASP A 37 12.58 -26.50 1.76
CA ASP A 37 12.98 -27.63 0.92
C ASP A 37 12.61 -28.98 1.54
N GLN A 38 12.50 -29.02 2.86
CA GLN A 38 12.28 -30.24 3.64
C GLN A 38 11.42 -29.97 4.87
N ALA A 39 10.75 -31.00 5.39
CA ALA A 39 9.88 -30.87 6.56
C ALA A 39 10.66 -30.27 7.74
N CYS A 40 10.15 -29.16 8.29
CA CYS A 40 10.79 -28.44 9.37
C CYS A 40 9.75 -27.75 10.27
N SER A 41 10.21 -27.25 11.41
CA SER A 41 9.38 -26.48 12.34
C SER A 41 9.92 -25.07 12.51
N ALA A 42 9.01 -24.11 12.69
CA ALA A 42 9.30 -22.75 13.09
C ALA A 42 8.93 -22.51 14.57
N TYR A 43 9.67 -21.64 15.25
CA TYR A 43 9.59 -21.45 16.69
C TYR A 43 9.45 -19.98 17.08
N THR A 44 8.73 -19.69 18.16
CA THR A 44 8.62 -18.31 18.68
C THR A 44 9.91 -17.80 19.34
N SER A 45 10.83 -18.71 19.69
CA SER A 45 12.13 -18.36 20.27
C SER A 45 13.23 -19.31 19.79
N LEU A 46 14.33 -18.75 19.25
CA LEU A 46 15.52 -19.51 18.86
C LEU A 46 16.17 -20.27 20.02
N LYS A 47 16.19 -19.66 21.21
CA LYS A 47 16.89 -20.23 22.38
C LYS A 47 16.10 -21.36 23.05
N LYS A 48 14.77 -21.25 23.03
CA LYS A 48 13.88 -22.17 23.74
C LYS A 48 13.22 -23.19 22.83
N SER A 49 13.28 -23.00 21.51
CA SER A 49 12.53 -23.80 20.52
C SER A 49 11.06 -23.96 20.93
N SER A 50 10.46 -22.86 21.41
CA SER A 50 9.11 -22.86 21.97
C SER A 50 8.07 -22.87 20.87
N GLU A 51 6.96 -23.58 21.13
CA GLU A 51 5.78 -23.66 20.27
C GLU A 51 6.15 -24.04 18.83
N PRO A 52 6.59 -25.28 18.57
CA PRO A 52 6.90 -25.71 17.21
C PRO A 52 5.65 -25.63 16.33
N LEU A 53 5.76 -24.96 15.19
CA LEU A 53 4.79 -25.03 14.11
C LEU A 53 5.43 -25.72 12.91
N ALA A 54 4.83 -26.80 12.43
CA ALA A 54 5.30 -27.48 11.22
C ALA A 54 5.10 -26.59 9.99
N LEU A 55 6.15 -26.47 9.18
CA LEU A 55 6.12 -25.83 7.87
C LEU A 55 5.96 -26.88 6.78
N THR A 56 5.32 -26.49 5.68
CA THR A 56 5.01 -27.34 4.54
C THR A 56 6.16 -27.26 3.52
N PRO A 57 6.77 -28.39 3.11
CA PRO A 57 7.78 -28.40 2.05
C PRO A 57 7.25 -27.82 0.73
N SER A 58 8.16 -27.24 -0.06
CA SER A 58 7.90 -26.48 -1.28
C SER A 58 6.97 -25.27 -1.10
N THR A 59 6.63 -24.90 0.14
CA THR A 59 5.86 -23.70 0.45
C THR A 59 6.81 -22.55 0.77
N PRO A 60 6.74 -21.44 0.02
CA PRO A 60 7.41 -20.20 0.36
C PRO A 60 6.67 -19.43 1.45
N TYR A 61 7.48 -18.89 2.35
CA TYR A 61 7.06 -18.07 3.47
C TYR A 61 7.75 -16.70 3.39
N ARG A 62 7.02 -15.65 3.79
CA ARG A 62 7.56 -14.29 3.82
C ARG A 62 8.56 -14.14 4.96
N ALA A 63 9.83 -14.03 4.64
CA ALA A 63 10.92 -13.80 5.58
C ALA A 63 11.19 -12.29 5.75
N LEU A 64 11.20 -11.82 6.99
CA LEU A 64 11.36 -10.41 7.34
C LEU A 64 12.80 -10.05 7.72
N ALA A 65 13.54 -11.02 8.27
CA ALA A 65 14.87 -10.80 8.83
C ALA A 65 15.67 -12.10 8.92
N GLU A 66 16.96 -11.97 9.21
CA GLU A 66 17.85 -13.02 9.67
C GLU A 66 18.33 -12.74 11.10
N ASN A 67 18.71 -13.78 11.83
CA ASN A 67 19.15 -13.66 13.23
C ASN A 67 20.49 -12.93 13.42
N LYS A 68 21.20 -12.58 12.34
CA LYS A 68 22.43 -11.76 12.33
C LYS A 68 22.85 -11.47 10.89
N ALA A 69 23.67 -10.44 10.70
CA ALA A 69 24.11 -10.02 9.36
C ALA A 69 25.11 -10.97 8.70
N ASN A 70 25.94 -11.67 9.48
CA ASN A 70 26.95 -12.61 8.98
C ASN A 70 26.74 -14.01 9.57
N ASP A 71 26.88 -15.03 8.73
CA ASP A 71 26.71 -16.45 9.08
C ASP A 71 25.36 -16.75 9.74
N ALA A 72 24.30 -16.08 9.27
CA ALA A 72 22.94 -16.31 9.73
C ALA A 72 22.62 -17.81 9.72
N THR A 73 21.88 -18.25 10.73
CA THR A 73 21.45 -19.64 10.85
C THR A 73 19.94 -19.77 10.78
N HIS A 74 19.21 -18.67 10.93
CA HIS A 74 17.76 -18.66 10.97
C HIS A 74 17.17 -17.44 10.26
N ALA A 75 16.02 -17.66 9.63
CA ALA A 75 15.14 -16.63 9.09
C ALA A 75 13.96 -16.38 10.04
N LEU A 76 13.52 -15.12 10.14
CA LEU A 76 12.28 -14.74 10.81
C LEU A 76 11.15 -14.71 9.78
N LEU A 77 10.23 -15.66 9.84
CA LEU A 77 9.07 -15.75 8.97
C LEU A 77 7.88 -15.01 9.56
N GLN A 78 7.10 -14.36 8.71
CA GLN A 78 5.76 -13.89 9.02
C GLN A 78 4.76 -15.02 8.71
N LEU A 79 4.09 -15.52 9.75
CA LEU A 79 3.03 -16.53 9.65
C LEU A 79 1.70 -15.94 10.14
N PRO A 80 0.54 -16.57 9.84
CA PRO A 80 -0.78 -16.07 10.25
C PRO A 80 -0.90 -15.87 11.77
N GLU A 81 -0.32 -16.77 12.57
CA GLU A 81 -0.36 -16.70 14.03
C GLU A 81 0.81 -15.91 14.65
N GLY A 82 1.64 -15.26 13.84
CA GLY A 82 2.71 -14.37 14.30
C GLY A 82 4.08 -14.66 13.66
N GLN A 83 5.12 -14.00 14.17
CA GLN A 83 6.48 -14.16 13.67
C GLN A 83 7.15 -15.38 14.31
N ARG A 84 7.77 -16.25 13.49
CA ARG A 84 8.48 -17.44 13.97
C ARG A 84 9.81 -17.61 13.26
N TRP A 85 10.79 -18.14 13.98
CA TRP A 85 12.12 -18.44 13.47
C TRP A 85 12.18 -19.84 12.88
N VAL A 86 12.73 -19.95 11.66
CA VAL A 86 13.06 -21.22 11.00
C VAL A 86 14.56 -21.30 10.74
N ALA A 87 15.15 -22.49 10.78
CA ALA A 87 16.55 -22.67 10.41
C ALA A 87 16.75 -22.49 8.90
N LEU A 88 17.81 -21.81 8.49
CA LEU A 88 18.14 -21.63 7.07
C LEU A 88 18.49 -22.95 6.38
N SER A 89 18.94 -23.97 7.13
CA SER A 89 19.15 -25.32 6.57
C SER A 89 17.86 -26.01 6.12
N CYS A 90 16.70 -25.47 6.47
CA CYS A 90 15.41 -26.04 6.10
C CYS A 90 14.92 -25.61 4.71
N GLY A 91 15.59 -24.66 4.07
CA GLY A 91 15.10 -24.06 2.85
C GLY A 91 16.12 -23.12 2.19
N HIS A 92 15.66 -22.38 1.19
CA HIS A 92 16.47 -21.37 0.53
C HIS A 92 15.64 -20.11 0.25
N TYR A 93 16.34 -18.98 0.11
CA TYR A 93 15.72 -17.78 -0.41
C TYR A 93 15.51 -17.92 -1.91
N ALA A 94 14.29 -17.72 -2.35
CA ALA A 94 13.93 -17.69 -3.75
C ALA A 94 13.51 -16.26 -4.09
N ASP A 95 14.49 -15.37 -4.24
CA ASP A 95 14.26 -13.95 -4.54
C ASP A 95 13.56 -13.73 -5.91
N ASN A 96 13.42 -14.80 -6.70
CA ASN A 96 12.74 -14.83 -8.01
C ASN A 96 11.55 -15.82 -8.08
N VAL A 97 11.12 -16.43 -6.96
CA VAL A 97 9.97 -17.35 -6.96
C VAL A 97 8.92 -16.84 -5.99
N GLN A 98 7.83 -16.35 -6.58
CA GLN A 98 6.63 -15.88 -5.91
C GLN A 98 5.91 -17.04 -5.23
N ALA A 99 5.33 -16.77 -4.06
CA ALA A 99 4.66 -17.81 -3.30
C ALA A 99 3.41 -18.37 -4.01
N PRO A 100 3.25 -19.70 -4.19
CA PRO A 100 1.98 -20.26 -4.61
C PRO A 100 1.01 -20.23 -3.44
N ILE A 101 -0.06 -19.46 -3.59
CA ILE A 101 -1.25 -19.59 -2.76
C ILE A 101 -2.20 -20.53 -3.50
N ALA A 102 -2.37 -21.75 -3.01
CA ALA A 102 -3.48 -22.59 -3.40
C ALA A 102 -4.53 -22.57 -2.29
N ALA A 103 -5.78 -22.22 -2.63
CA ALA A 103 -6.95 -22.54 -1.84
C ALA A 103 -7.97 -23.28 -2.73
N PRO A 104 -8.60 -24.38 -2.26
CA PRO A 104 -9.64 -25.11 -2.99
C PRO A 104 -10.98 -24.35 -2.99
N PRO A 105 -11.95 -24.73 -3.85
CA PRO A 105 -13.20 -23.99 -4.00
C PRO A 105 -14.20 -24.29 -2.87
N GLY A 106 -14.69 -23.21 -2.25
CA GLY A 106 -16.10 -23.03 -1.87
C GLY A 106 -16.58 -23.50 -0.49
N THR A 107 -16.89 -22.53 0.38
CA THR A 107 -18.16 -22.37 1.12
C THR A 107 -18.31 -20.87 1.47
N ALA A 108 -19.52 -20.43 1.83
CA ALA A 108 -19.94 -19.03 2.00
C ALA A 108 -19.23 -18.21 3.12
N ASP A 109 -18.08 -18.68 3.61
CA ASP A 109 -17.16 -18.03 4.56
C ASP A 109 -15.71 -17.93 4.02
N SER A 110 -15.51 -18.21 2.73
CA SER A 110 -14.16 -18.17 2.13
C SER A 110 -13.67 -16.74 1.96
N CYS A 111 -12.56 -16.43 2.64
CA CYS A 111 -11.80 -15.22 2.40
C CYS A 111 -11.14 -15.32 1.02
N LEU A 112 -11.82 -14.87 -0.04
CA LEU A 112 -11.29 -14.93 -1.39
C LEU A 112 -10.25 -13.81 -1.60
N PRO A 113 -9.19 -14.06 -2.39
CA PRO A 113 -8.21 -13.03 -2.69
C PRO A 113 -8.79 -11.96 -3.64
N PHE A 114 -8.24 -10.75 -3.55
CA PHE A 114 -8.31 -9.69 -4.55
C PHE A 114 -7.28 -9.87 -5.67
N PHE A 115 -6.12 -10.46 -5.35
CA PHE A 115 -5.03 -10.69 -6.30
C PHE A 115 -4.52 -12.12 -6.23
N ASP A 116 -4.33 -12.75 -7.39
CA ASP A 116 -3.67 -14.05 -7.51
C ASP A 116 -2.89 -14.16 -8.84
N ASN A 117 -2.35 -15.33 -9.17
CA ASN A 117 -1.56 -15.56 -10.38
C ASN A 117 -2.24 -16.54 -11.35
N THR A 118 -3.55 -16.75 -11.23
CA THR A 118 -4.32 -17.73 -11.99
C THR A 118 -5.37 -17.03 -12.85
N ASP A 119 -5.27 -17.17 -14.17
CA ASP A 119 -6.35 -16.74 -15.07
C ASP A 119 -7.59 -17.62 -14.85
N ASN A 120 -8.55 -17.11 -14.08
CA ASN A 120 -9.71 -17.84 -13.56
C ASN A 120 -11.05 -17.15 -13.90
N PRO A 121 -11.33 -16.86 -15.18
CA PRO A 121 -12.41 -15.97 -15.56
C PRO A 121 -13.77 -16.45 -15.07
N VAL A 122 -14.54 -15.51 -14.50
CA VAL A 122 -15.90 -15.75 -13.99
C VAL A 122 -16.93 -14.97 -14.80
N LYS A 123 -18.18 -15.46 -14.80
CA LYS A 123 -19.29 -14.78 -15.47
C LYS A 123 -19.76 -13.59 -14.64
N LEU A 124 -19.58 -12.39 -15.18
CA LEU A 124 -20.04 -11.13 -14.61
C LEU A 124 -21.50 -10.85 -15.00
N LYS A 125 -21.97 -9.64 -14.67
CA LYS A 125 -23.22 -9.10 -15.20
C LYS A 125 -23.15 -8.96 -16.73
N GLY A 126 -24.27 -9.16 -17.43
CA GLY A 126 -24.36 -8.88 -18.87
C GLY A 126 -23.71 -9.90 -19.82
N ASN A 127 -23.51 -11.15 -19.38
CA ASN A 127 -22.87 -12.23 -20.15
C ASN A 127 -21.38 -12.00 -20.49
N THR A 128 -20.75 -10.97 -19.89
CA THR A 128 -19.30 -10.75 -19.93
C THR A 128 -18.60 -11.75 -19.01
N SER A 129 -17.44 -12.26 -19.42
CA SER A 129 -16.55 -13.06 -18.57
C SER A 129 -15.21 -12.36 -18.46
N ALA A 130 -14.67 -12.29 -17.24
CA ALA A 130 -13.36 -11.70 -16.97
C ALA A 130 -12.75 -12.34 -15.72
N ASP A 131 -11.43 -12.38 -15.68
CA ASP A 131 -10.68 -12.62 -14.45
C ASP A 131 -10.83 -11.39 -13.53
N ILE A 132 -11.23 -11.63 -12.29
CA ILE A 132 -11.50 -10.61 -11.28
C ILE A 132 -10.41 -10.54 -10.20
N THR A 133 -9.37 -11.36 -10.33
CA THR A 133 -8.24 -11.53 -9.41
C THR A 133 -6.94 -11.33 -10.16
N PRO A 134 -6.63 -10.08 -10.60
CA PRO A 134 -5.43 -9.83 -11.36
C PRO A 134 -4.16 -10.17 -10.56
N VAL A 135 -3.04 -10.28 -11.27
CA VAL A 135 -1.72 -10.27 -10.64
C VAL A 135 -1.58 -9.04 -9.77
N ALA A 136 -1.05 -9.24 -8.56
CA ALA A 136 -0.81 -8.16 -7.62
C ALA A 136 0.07 -7.06 -8.25
N PRO A 137 -0.31 -5.78 -8.13
CA PRO A 137 0.52 -4.69 -8.62
C PRO A 137 1.83 -4.62 -7.84
N THR A 138 2.88 -4.18 -8.52
CA THR A 138 4.13 -3.83 -7.82
C THR A 138 3.92 -2.49 -7.12
N LEU A 139 4.16 -2.43 -5.81
CA LEU A 139 4.05 -1.20 -5.03
C LEU A 139 5.41 -0.50 -4.97
N ASP A 140 5.43 0.80 -5.25
CA ASP A 140 6.62 1.61 -5.08
C ASP A 140 6.85 2.03 -3.61
N ALA A 141 7.91 2.80 -3.35
CA ALA A 141 8.23 3.24 -1.99
C ALA A 141 7.13 4.13 -1.38
N PHE A 142 6.46 4.94 -2.19
CA PHE A 142 5.42 5.85 -1.72
C PHE A 142 4.09 5.13 -1.50
N ASP A 143 3.74 4.16 -2.34
CA ASP A 143 2.63 3.23 -2.12
C ASP A 143 2.73 2.54 -0.75
N LEU A 144 3.90 1.97 -0.47
CA LEU A 144 4.18 1.32 0.81
C LEU A 144 4.09 2.31 1.99
N ALA A 145 4.52 3.56 1.80
CA ALA A 145 4.44 4.60 2.83
C ALA A 145 2.99 5.04 3.11
N ILE A 146 2.14 5.07 2.08
CA ILE A 146 0.71 5.30 2.21
C ILE A 146 0.05 4.17 2.99
N ASP A 147 0.34 2.91 2.66
CA ASP A 147 -0.16 1.74 3.38
C ASP A 147 0.26 1.73 4.86
N GLN A 148 1.51 2.10 5.15
CA GLN A 148 2.01 2.26 6.52
C GLN A 148 1.28 3.38 7.27
N THR A 149 1.02 4.50 6.58
CA THR A 149 0.30 5.64 7.14
C THR A 149 -1.16 5.28 7.41
N CYS A 150 -1.82 4.54 6.51
CA CYS A 150 -3.17 4.03 6.70
C CYS A 150 -3.27 2.96 7.79
N GLY A 151 -2.21 2.17 8.04
CA GLY A 151 -2.10 1.27 9.19
C GLY A 151 -3.23 0.24 9.30
N ALA A 152 -3.71 -0.05 10.51
CA ALA A 152 -4.79 -1.01 10.72
C ALA A 152 -6.14 -0.53 10.14
N VAL A 153 -7.06 -1.46 9.87
CA VAL A 153 -8.44 -1.14 9.44
C VAL A 153 -9.10 -0.20 10.43
N GLY A 154 -9.65 0.92 9.94
CA GLY A 154 -10.36 1.91 10.76
C GLY A 154 -9.47 2.95 11.44
N LYS A 155 -8.15 2.90 11.25
CA LYS A 155 -7.28 4.02 11.64
C LYS A 155 -7.67 5.26 10.84
N ALA A 156 -7.89 6.38 11.53
CA ALA A 156 -8.00 7.70 10.91
C ALA A 156 -6.62 8.35 10.89
N VAL A 157 -6.19 8.80 9.71
CA VAL A 157 -4.91 9.49 9.56
C VAL A 157 -5.08 10.95 9.97
N SER A 158 -4.08 11.48 10.68
CA SER A 158 -4.05 12.89 11.05
C SER A 158 -3.39 13.76 9.97
N GLU A 159 -3.75 15.05 9.95
CA GLU A 159 -3.07 16.05 9.11
C GLU A 159 -1.55 16.06 9.34
N THR A 160 -1.10 15.88 10.59
CA THR A 160 0.33 15.84 10.94
C THR A 160 1.02 14.62 10.34
N GLU A 161 0.39 13.45 10.36
CA GLU A 161 0.93 12.25 9.72
C GLU A 161 1.02 12.43 8.21
N PHE A 162 0.01 13.02 7.58
CA PHE A 162 0.05 13.33 6.14
C PHE A 162 1.16 14.32 5.77
N LYS A 163 1.33 15.39 6.56
CA LYS A 163 2.43 16.33 6.36
C LYS A 163 3.79 15.65 6.53
N THR A 164 3.93 14.81 7.56
CA THR A 164 5.16 14.04 7.81
C THR A 164 5.45 13.08 6.67
N LEU A 165 4.43 12.40 6.15
CA LEU A 165 4.53 11.50 5.01
C LEU A 165 5.14 12.22 3.80
N LEU A 166 4.59 13.37 3.40
CA LEU A 166 5.08 14.13 2.23
C LEU A 166 6.41 14.84 2.50
N GLN A 167 6.70 15.24 3.74
CA GLN A 167 8.00 15.76 4.12
C GLN A 167 9.11 14.71 4.04
N ASN A 168 8.79 13.44 4.31
CA ASN A 168 9.70 12.31 4.15
C ASN A 168 9.83 11.84 2.69
N HIS A 169 8.91 12.25 1.81
CA HIS A 169 8.88 11.92 0.38
C HIS A 169 8.88 13.20 -0.45
N GLN A 170 9.92 14.01 -0.29
CA GLN A 170 10.00 15.35 -0.89
C GLN A 170 9.94 15.34 -2.41
N ASN A 171 10.39 14.27 -3.06
CA ASN A 171 10.26 14.09 -4.50
C ASN A 171 8.78 14.05 -4.91
N VAL A 172 7.94 13.30 -4.19
CA VAL A 172 6.49 13.23 -4.46
C VAL A 172 5.83 14.59 -4.26
N LEU A 173 6.17 15.31 -3.18
CA LEU A 173 5.65 16.65 -2.94
C LEU A 173 6.06 17.64 -4.06
N THR A 174 7.31 17.57 -4.50
CA THR A 174 7.85 18.44 -5.56
C THR A 174 7.20 18.13 -6.90
N ASP A 175 7.08 16.86 -7.26
CA ASP A 175 6.47 16.43 -8.52
C ASP A 175 4.98 16.77 -8.55
N LEU A 176 4.28 16.57 -7.43
CA LEU A 176 2.88 16.96 -7.27
C LEU A 176 2.70 18.48 -7.44
N MET A 177 3.56 19.28 -6.81
CA MET A 177 3.53 20.73 -6.93
C MET A 177 3.82 21.19 -8.37
N ALA A 178 4.77 20.57 -9.06
CA ALA A 178 5.06 20.85 -10.46
C ALA A 178 3.85 20.47 -11.35
N PHE A 179 3.25 19.30 -11.12
CA PHE A 179 2.14 18.78 -11.91
C PHE A 179 0.88 19.66 -11.81
N THR A 180 0.63 20.26 -10.64
CA THR A 180 -0.50 21.18 -10.43
C THR A 180 -0.16 22.64 -10.75
N GLY A 181 1.08 22.95 -11.13
CA GLY A 181 1.57 24.31 -11.27
C GLY A 181 1.50 25.10 -9.95
N GLY A 182 1.64 24.43 -8.81
CA GLY A 182 1.54 25.01 -7.47
C GLY A 182 0.10 25.36 -7.04
N LYS A 183 -0.91 24.94 -7.80
CA LYS A 183 -2.32 25.32 -7.57
C LYS A 183 -3.10 24.20 -6.86
N ILE A 184 -3.72 24.53 -5.72
CA ILE A 184 -4.63 23.60 -5.00
C ILE A 184 -6.08 24.10 -5.08
N PHE A 185 -6.34 25.30 -4.57
CA PHE A 185 -7.65 25.94 -4.63
C PHE A 185 -7.68 26.92 -5.80
N ALA A 186 -8.70 26.85 -6.66
CA ALA A 186 -8.83 27.72 -7.84
C ALA A 186 -8.75 29.23 -7.49
N GLN A 187 -9.34 29.61 -6.37
CA GLN A 187 -9.42 30.97 -5.83
C GLN A 187 -8.17 31.44 -5.07
N ARG A 188 -7.20 30.56 -4.77
CA ARG A 188 -5.94 30.94 -4.10
C ARG A 188 -4.81 31.11 -5.12
N PRO A 189 -3.80 31.95 -4.87
CA PRO A 189 -2.60 32.02 -5.71
C PRO A 189 -1.91 30.65 -5.82
N ALA A 190 -1.18 30.42 -6.91
CA ALA A 190 -0.27 29.29 -6.98
C ALA A 190 0.89 29.50 -5.99
N HIS A 191 1.28 28.44 -5.29
CA HIS A 191 2.40 28.46 -4.37
C HIS A 191 3.72 28.29 -5.12
N THR A 192 4.76 28.95 -4.63
CA THR A 192 6.16 28.72 -5.03
C THR A 192 7.00 28.11 -3.90
N ASP A 193 6.44 28.08 -2.68
CA ASP A 193 7.03 27.46 -1.50
C ASP A 193 6.37 26.10 -1.20
N PRO A 194 7.13 25.00 -1.10
CA PRO A 194 6.58 23.67 -0.80
C PRO A 194 5.83 23.58 0.53
N ALA A 195 6.24 24.35 1.56
CA ALA A 195 5.57 24.30 2.86
C ALA A 195 4.17 24.94 2.81
N ALA A 196 4.03 26.09 2.16
CA ALA A 196 2.74 26.72 1.89
C ALA A 196 1.84 25.81 1.02
N TYR A 197 2.42 25.22 -0.04
CA TYR A 197 1.71 24.26 -0.89
C TYR A 197 1.19 23.05 -0.09
N LEU A 198 2.03 22.47 0.78
CA LEU A 198 1.66 21.33 1.62
C LEU A 198 0.54 21.68 2.62
N ASN A 199 0.48 22.91 3.13
CA ASN A 199 -0.60 23.34 4.01
C ASN A 199 -1.95 23.38 3.27
N ASP A 200 -2.00 24.00 2.09
CA ASP A 200 -3.22 24.03 1.27
C ASP A 200 -3.62 22.63 0.78
N LEU A 201 -2.63 21.80 0.40
CA LEU A 201 -2.86 20.41 0.03
C LEU A 201 -3.49 19.64 1.19
N THR A 202 -2.96 19.80 2.40
CA THR A 202 -3.52 19.17 3.60
C THR A 202 -4.96 19.62 3.82
N GLU A 203 -5.23 20.92 3.73
CA GLU A 203 -6.59 21.45 3.89
C GLU A 203 -7.57 20.82 2.87
N ALA A 204 -7.19 20.76 1.59
CA ALA A 204 -8.04 20.22 0.53
C ALA A 204 -8.36 18.73 0.72
N TRP A 205 -7.39 17.94 1.17
CA TRP A 205 -7.52 16.50 1.38
C TRP A 205 -8.20 16.12 2.70
N PHE A 206 -8.08 16.95 3.75
CA PHE A 206 -8.57 16.59 5.09
C PHE A 206 -9.90 17.25 5.46
N SER A 207 -10.28 18.36 4.81
CA SER A 207 -11.55 19.06 5.10
C SER A 207 -12.80 18.18 4.97
N LEU A 208 -12.74 17.14 4.13
CA LEU A 208 -13.81 16.14 3.98
C LEU A 208 -13.28 14.70 4.04
N LYS A 209 -12.12 14.49 4.69
CA LYS A 209 -11.49 13.18 4.89
C LYS A 209 -11.19 12.41 3.60
N ALA A 210 -10.84 13.11 2.52
CA ALA A 210 -10.54 12.47 1.23
C ALA A 210 -9.40 11.47 1.34
N PHE A 211 -8.37 11.76 2.15
CA PHE A 211 -7.22 10.88 2.30
C PHE A 211 -7.64 9.51 2.84
N ASP A 212 -8.30 9.48 4.01
CA ASP A 212 -8.80 8.26 4.62
C ASP A 212 -9.80 7.54 3.69
N HIS A 213 -10.71 8.30 3.07
CA HIS A 213 -11.71 7.74 2.18
C HIS A 213 -11.08 7.08 0.96
N ILE A 214 -10.24 7.79 0.20
CA ILE A 214 -9.68 7.30 -1.06
C ILE A 214 -8.63 6.21 -0.79
N PHE A 215 -7.67 6.44 0.10
CA PHE A 215 -6.54 5.54 0.31
C PHE A 215 -6.82 4.45 1.35
N CYS A 216 -7.26 4.83 2.56
CA CYS A 216 -7.27 3.91 3.70
C CYS A 216 -8.52 3.03 3.79
N GLY A 217 -9.65 3.52 3.27
CA GLY A 217 -10.97 2.95 3.50
C GLY A 217 -11.51 3.31 4.88
N GLU A 218 -12.68 3.95 4.91
CA GLU A 218 -13.34 4.37 6.15
C GLU A 218 -14.32 3.28 6.63
N LEU A 219 -14.57 3.25 7.93
CA LEU A 219 -15.68 2.50 8.52
C LEU A 219 -16.78 3.48 8.92
N ASP A 220 -17.98 3.31 8.36
CA ASP A 220 -19.15 4.10 8.72
C ASP A 220 -20.33 3.17 9.05
N GLY A 221 -20.66 3.04 10.34
CA GLY A 221 -21.79 2.24 10.79
C GLY A 221 -21.76 0.77 10.33
N GLY A 222 -20.57 0.17 10.20
CA GLY A 222 -20.39 -1.20 9.70
C GLY A 222 -20.33 -1.32 8.17
N LYS A 223 -20.39 -0.20 7.44
CA LYS A 223 -20.14 -0.13 6.00
C LYS A 223 -18.72 0.34 5.72
N ILE A 224 -18.22 -0.05 4.56
CA ILE A 224 -16.93 0.41 4.04
C ILE A 224 -17.18 1.67 3.22
N GLY A 225 -16.58 2.79 3.61
CA GLY A 225 -16.49 4.02 2.82
C GLY A 225 -15.21 4.04 2.00
N GLY A 226 -15.26 4.56 0.77
CA GLY A 226 -14.05 4.73 -0.02
C GLY A 226 -13.38 3.40 -0.40
N LEU A 227 -12.06 3.27 -0.16
CA LEU A 227 -11.19 2.12 -0.46
C LEU A 227 -10.92 1.97 -1.98
N HIS A 228 -10.14 2.91 -2.53
CA HIS A 228 -9.94 3.07 -3.98
C HIS A 228 -8.48 2.95 -4.44
N PHE A 229 -7.56 2.73 -3.51
CA PHE A 229 -6.13 2.54 -3.77
C PHE A 229 -5.76 1.06 -3.80
N HIS A 230 -5.14 0.58 -4.87
CA HIS A 230 -4.83 -0.84 -5.06
C HIS A 230 -3.85 -1.39 -4.00
N GLY A 231 -2.88 -0.57 -3.54
CA GLY A 231 -1.94 -0.98 -2.49
C GLY A 231 -2.66 -1.38 -1.21
N ARG A 232 -3.70 -0.62 -0.84
CA ARG A 232 -4.52 -0.91 0.33
C ARG A 232 -5.21 -2.28 0.25
N TYR A 233 -5.67 -2.70 -0.93
CA TYR A 233 -6.24 -4.04 -1.10
C TYR A 233 -5.17 -5.12 -0.90
N LEU A 234 -3.98 -4.92 -1.46
CA LEU A 234 -2.88 -5.88 -1.35
C LEU A 234 -2.44 -6.01 0.11
N GLN A 235 -2.17 -4.90 0.78
CA GLN A 235 -1.82 -4.87 2.20
C GLN A 235 -2.83 -5.60 3.08
N LEU A 236 -4.13 -5.33 2.88
CA LEU A 236 -5.17 -5.91 3.71
C LEU A 236 -5.42 -7.39 3.39
N GLN A 237 -5.23 -7.82 2.13
CA GLN A 237 -5.22 -9.23 1.77
C GLN A 237 -4.06 -9.97 2.46
N GLU A 238 -2.84 -9.42 2.38
CA GLU A 238 -1.63 -10.03 2.96
C GLU A 238 -1.71 -10.15 4.48
N SER A 239 -2.36 -9.20 5.15
CA SER A 239 -2.58 -9.26 6.59
C SER A 239 -3.80 -10.11 6.99
N GLY A 240 -4.57 -10.65 6.03
CA GLY A 240 -5.83 -11.35 6.28
C GLY A 240 -6.92 -10.46 6.88
N ALA A 241 -6.79 -9.14 6.75
CA ALA A 241 -7.74 -8.16 7.27
C ALA A 241 -8.86 -7.82 6.27
N ALA A 242 -8.71 -8.22 5.00
CA ALA A 242 -9.73 -8.04 3.99
C ALA A 242 -9.84 -9.25 3.07
N CYS A 243 -11.05 -9.45 2.57
CA CYS A 243 -11.39 -10.53 1.67
C CYS A 243 -12.30 -10.02 0.56
N ARG A 244 -12.14 -10.58 -0.63
CA ARG A 244 -13.12 -10.48 -1.70
C ARG A 244 -14.35 -11.32 -1.34
N MET A 245 -15.52 -10.81 -1.69
CA MET A 245 -16.79 -11.53 -1.56
C MET A 245 -17.04 -12.41 -2.80
N ASP A 246 -17.82 -13.47 -2.62
CA ASP A 246 -18.33 -14.31 -3.71
C ASP A 246 -19.61 -13.69 -4.32
N ASN A 247 -19.47 -12.51 -4.94
CA ASN A 247 -20.59 -11.73 -5.47
C ASN A 247 -20.40 -11.33 -6.94
N TYR A 248 -19.98 -12.27 -7.80
CA TYR A 248 -19.56 -12.04 -9.19
C TYR A 248 -20.54 -11.22 -10.05
N ARG A 249 -21.85 -11.28 -9.79
CA ARG A 249 -22.87 -10.56 -10.56
C ARG A 249 -22.92 -9.06 -10.28
N GLN A 250 -22.28 -8.61 -9.21
CA GLN A 250 -22.14 -7.20 -8.84
C GLN A 250 -20.75 -6.64 -9.17
N ASN A 251 -19.85 -7.48 -9.67
CA ASN A 251 -18.51 -7.07 -10.03
C ASN A 251 -18.51 -6.43 -11.41
N GLU A 252 -17.63 -5.44 -11.58
CA GLU A 252 -17.42 -4.73 -12.83
C GLU A 252 -15.92 -4.66 -13.07
N VAL A 253 -15.46 -5.21 -14.19
CA VAL A 253 -14.04 -5.35 -14.49
C VAL A 253 -13.75 -4.89 -15.90
N VAL A 254 -12.74 -4.03 -16.02
CA VAL A 254 -12.02 -3.75 -17.26
C VAL A 254 -10.64 -4.36 -17.09
N PRO A 255 -10.34 -5.51 -17.73
CA PRO A 255 -9.12 -6.27 -17.48
C PRO A 255 -7.84 -5.42 -17.59
N GLY A 256 -7.03 -5.51 -16.54
CA GLY A 256 -5.78 -4.77 -16.39
C GLY A 256 -5.95 -3.27 -16.19
N VAL A 257 -7.15 -2.79 -15.80
CA VAL A 257 -7.44 -1.35 -15.59
C VAL A 257 -8.31 -1.12 -14.37
N ILE A 258 -9.55 -1.61 -14.36
CA ILE A 258 -10.54 -1.32 -13.31
C ILE A 258 -11.03 -2.63 -12.74
N TYR A 259 -11.07 -2.70 -11.42
CA TYR A 259 -11.57 -3.85 -10.69
C TYR A 259 -12.52 -3.40 -9.59
N THR A 260 -13.81 -3.65 -9.77
CA THR A 260 -14.86 -3.39 -8.78
C THR A 260 -15.45 -4.71 -8.31
N MET A 261 -15.49 -4.91 -6.99
CA MET A 261 -15.93 -6.17 -6.38
C MET A 261 -16.49 -5.97 -4.97
N GLY A 262 -17.10 -7.02 -4.42
CA GLY A 262 -17.48 -7.03 -3.01
C GLY A 262 -16.27 -7.21 -2.09
N VAL A 263 -16.25 -6.46 -1.00
CA VAL A 263 -15.18 -6.46 0.01
C VAL A 263 -15.78 -6.73 1.38
N THR A 264 -15.11 -7.61 2.13
CA THR A 264 -15.28 -7.76 3.58
C THR A 264 -14.00 -7.29 4.27
N LEU A 265 -14.13 -6.41 5.26
CA LEU A 265 -13.04 -5.99 6.15
C LEU A 265 -13.26 -6.56 7.55
N LYS A 266 -12.19 -7.05 8.17
CA LYS A 266 -12.15 -7.44 9.58
C LYS A 266 -11.55 -6.31 10.39
N THR A 267 -12.33 -5.75 11.31
CA THR A 267 -11.83 -4.69 12.21
C THR A 267 -10.98 -5.29 13.32
N ALA A 268 -10.22 -4.44 14.03
CA ALA A 268 -9.39 -4.87 15.16
C ALA A 268 -10.20 -5.62 16.24
N ASP A 269 -11.45 -5.22 16.46
CA ASP A 269 -12.37 -5.86 17.43
C ASP A 269 -13.00 -7.16 16.91
N GLY A 270 -12.60 -7.62 15.72
CA GLY A 270 -13.10 -8.84 15.09
C GLY A 270 -14.45 -8.71 14.38
N ASN A 271 -15.04 -7.51 14.36
CA ASN A 271 -16.27 -7.25 13.60
C ASN A 271 -16.00 -7.25 12.09
N LEU A 272 -17.05 -7.57 11.32
CA LEU A 272 -16.99 -7.54 9.86
C LEU A 272 -17.73 -6.32 9.32
N ALA A 273 -17.04 -5.51 8.52
CA ALA A 273 -17.66 -4.51 7.66
C ALA A 273 -17.72 -5.05 6.23
N ARG A 274 -18.81 -4.77 5.51
CA ARG A 274 -19.01 -5.30 4.16
C ARG A 274 -19.52 -4.22 3.22
N HIS A 275 -19.12 -4.33 1.95
CA HIS A 275 -19.71 -3.53 0.87
C HIS A 275 -19.65 -4.32 -0.43
N ALA A 276 -20.76 -4.31 -1.18
CA ALA A 276 -20.89 -5.13 -2.39
C ALA A 276 -20.08 -4.61 -3.59
N THR A 277 -19.76 -3.31 -3.59
CA THR A 277 -19.09 -2.63 -4.71
C THR A 277 -18.00 -1.70 -4.21
N LYS A 278 -16.75 -2.13 -4.31
CA LYS A 278 -15.56 -1.35 -4.02
C LYS A 278 -14.55 -1.61 -5.11
N GLY A 279 -13.90 -0.57 -5.58
CA GLY A 279 -13.02 -0.71 -6.73
C GLY A 279 -11.87 0.25 -6.74
N TYR A 280 -10.85 -0.16 -7.47
CA TYR A 280 -9.57 0.52 -7.61
C TYR A 280 -9.13 0.48 -9.08
N GLY A 281 -8.19 1.37 -9.41
CA GLY A 281 -7.52 1.39 -10.70
C GLY A 281 -6.23 0.62 -10.56
N LEU A 282 -6.03 -0.44 -11.33
CA LEU A 282 -4.85 -1.31 -11.20
C LEU A 282 -3.55 -0.58 -11.57
N THR A 283 -3.63 0.40 -12.46
CA THR A 283 -2.45 1.13 -12.96
C THR A 283 -2.05 2.31 -12.08
N LEU A 284 -2.95 2.80 -11.21
CA LEU A 284 -2.79 4.08 -10.51
C LEU A 284 -2.01 3.95 -9.20
N SER A 285 -0.73 4.32 -9.20
CA SER A 285 0.03 4.45 -7.95
C SER A 285 -0.57 5.53 -7.03
N ALA A 286 -0.16 5.53 -5.76
CA ALA A 286 -0.61 6.54 -4.81
C ALA A 286 -0.15 7.95 -5.19
N SER A 287 1.03 8.07 -5.80
CA SER A 287 1.53 9.35 -6.32
C SER A 287 0.64 9.85 -7.47
N ASP A 288 0.23 8.96 -8.37
CA ASP A 288 -0.65 9.29 -9.49
C ASP A 288 -2.02 9.76 -9.01
N MET A 289 -2.59 9.03 -8.04
CA MET A 289 -3.85 9.42 -7.41
C MET A 289 -3.73 10.80 -6.73
N LEU A 290 -2.64 11.08 -6.00
CA LEU A 290 -2.43 12.41 -5.41
C LEU A 290 -2.39 13.50 -6.48
N LYS A 291 -1.66 13.29 -7.59
CA LYS A 291 -1.53 14.22 -8.72
C LYS A 291 -2.87 14.49 -9.39
N VAL A 292 -3.54 13.43 -9.85
CA VAL A 292 -4.80 13.51 -10.60
C VAL A 292 -5.89 14.17 -9.76
N VAL A 293 -6.07 13.71 -8.52
CA VAL A 293 -7.17 14.20 -7.66
C VAL A 293 -6.95 15.65 -7.24
N THR A 294 -5.71 16.02 -6.91
CA THR A 294 -5.39 17.40 -6.53
C THR A 294 -5.57 18.35 -7.72
N ARG A 295 -5.10 17.98 -8.91
CA ARG A 295 -5.29 18.77 -10.12
C ARG A 295 -6.76 18.89 -10.49
N ALA A 296 -7.51 17.79 -10.43
CA ALA A 296 -8.95 17.80 -10.68
C ALA A 296 -9.68 18.75 -9.73
N PHE A 297 -9.28 18.82 -8.46
CA PHE A 297 -9.84 19.78 -7.50
C PHE A 297 -9.56 21.24 -7.88
N ALA A 298 -8.33 21.54 -8.28
CA ALA A 298 -7.93 22.89 -8.70
C ALA A 298 -8.63 23.36 -9.98
N GLU A 299 -8.75 22.47 -10.98
CA GLU A 299 -9.29 22.80 -12.30
C GLU A 299 -10.81 22.72 -12.37
N ASN A 300 -11.46 22.05 -11.42
CA ASN A 300 -12.90 21.96 -11.36
C ASN A 300 -13.42 22.62 -10.09
N PRO A 301 -13.41 23.96 -9.94
CA PRO A 301 -13.96 24.59 -8.76
C PRO A 301 -15.46 24.31 -8.61
N SER A 302 -15.95 24.37 -7.37
CA SER A 302 -17.38 24.39 -7.04
C SER A 302 -17.60 25.40 -5.92
N SER A 303 -18.68 26.16 -5.99
CA SER A 303 -19.14 27.01 -4.87
C SER A 303 -20.14 26.29 -3.95
N SER A 304 -20.51 25.05 -4.29
CA SER A 304 -21.52 24.29 -3.55
C SER A 304 -20.97 23.77 -2.23
N LYS A 305 -21.81 23.84 -1.19
CA LYS A 305 -21.57 23.15 0.09
C LYS A 305 -21.96 21.67 0.02
N ASP A 306 -22.71 21.29 -1.00
CA ASP A 306 -23.10 19.91 -1.27
C ASP A 306 -22.10 19.25 -2.22
N SER A 307 -22.07 17.92 -2.17
CA SER A 307 -21.18 17.13 -3.02
C SER A 307 -21.54 17.33 -4.49
N THR A 308 -20.55 17.71 -5.30
CA THR A 308 -20.66 17.81 -6.76
C THR A 308 -19.73 16.78 -7.38
N ALA A 309 -20.27 15.93 -8.26
CA ALA A 309 -19.52 14.94 -9.00
C ALA A 309 -19.23 15.42 -10.43
N CYS A 310 -18.15 14.92 -11.02
CA CYS A 310 -17.99 14.93 -12.47
C CYS A 310 -17.20 13.70 -12.94
N LEU A 311 -17.46 13.28 -14.17
CA LEU A 311 -16.72 12.21 -14.85
C LEU A 311 -15.39 12.77 -15.36
N LEU A 312 -14.29 12.23 -14.86
CA LEU A 312 -12.93 12.60 -15.23
C LEU A 312 -12.30 11.49 -16.06
N PRO A 313 -12.16 11.68 -17.38
CA PRO A 313 -11.36 10.79 -18.21
C PRO A 313 -9.88 10.94 -17.85
N ILE A 314 -9.20 9.82 -17.66
CA ILE A 314 -7.77 9.79 -17.42
C ILE A 314 -7.06 8.80 -18.35
N THR A 315 -5.75 8.99 -18.52
CA THR A 315 -4.88 8.02 -19.22
C THR A 315 -3.63 7.78 -18.40
N ASP A 316 -3.40 6.51 -18.09
CA ASP A 316 -2.34 6.03 -17.21
C ASP A 316 -1.79 4.71 -17.74
N ASP A 317 -0.47 4.54 -17.72
CA ASP A 317 0.25 3.42 -18.34
C ASP A 317 -0.27 3.02 -19.75
N GLY A 318 -0.55 4.05 -20.57
CA GLY A 318 -1.09 3.87 -21.93
C GLY A 318 -2.55 3.41 -22.01
N LYS A 319 -3.27 3.35 -20.89
CA LYS A 319 -4.68 2.92 -20.80
C LYS A 319 -5.58 4.07 -20.41
N SER A 320 -6.64 4.29 -21.20
CA SER A 320 -7.63 5.32 -20.94
C SER A 320 -8.87 4.76 -20.28
N PHE A 321 -9.35 5.44 -19.24
CA PHE A 321 -10.55 5.05 -18.52
C PHE A 321 -11.19 6.23 -17.79
N THR A 322 -12.42 6.05 -17.33
CA THR A 322 -13.19 7.09 -16.66
C THR A 322 -13.15 6.89 -15.15
N THR A 323 -13.05 8.01 -14.44
CA THR A 323 -13.13 8.07 -12.98
C THR A 323 -14.22 9.04 -12.58
N VAL A 324 -14.75 8.87 -11.37
CA VAL A 324 -15.70 9.79 -10.77
C VAL A 324 -14.94 10.62 -9.74
N PHE A 325 -14.92 11.93 -9.94
CA PHE A 325 -14.33 12.88 -9.00
C PHE A 325 -15.42 13.66 -8.29
N VAL A 326 -15.41 13.63 -6.95
CA VAL A 326 -16.41 14.30 -6.11
C VAL A 326 -15.74 15.29 -5.17
N ARG A 327 -16.34 16.47 -5.05
CA ARG A 327 -15.81 17.56 -4.21
C ARG A 327 -16.93 18.43 -3.63
N ARG A 328 -16.54 19.34 -2.72
CA ARG A 328 -17.34 20.51 -2.31
C ARG A 328 -16.45 21.75 -2.42
N ALA A 329 -17.01 22.92 -2.14
CA ALA A 329 -16.24 24.17 -2.12
C ALA A 329 -15.02 24.14 -1.19
N THR A 330 -15.08 23.36 -0.10
CA THR A 330 -14.04 23.32 0.93
C THR A 330 -13.00 22.23 0.74
N GLY A 331 -13.20 21.27 -0.17
CA GLY A 331 -12.25 20.17 -0.30
C GLY A 331 -12.69 19.02 -1.20
N ILE A 332 -11.80 18.06 -1.34
CA ILE A 332 -12.00 16.81 -2.08
C ILE A 332 -12.87 15.89 -1.24
N ARG A 333 -13.84 15.18 -1.84
CA ARG A 333 -14.70 14.22 -1.13
C ARG A 333 -14.31 12.77 -1.41
N THR A 334 -14.14 12.41 -2.68
CA THR A 334 -13.71 11.09 -3.12
C THR A 334 -13.27 11.12 -4.59
N PHE A 335 -12.57 10.07 -4.99
CA PHE A 335 -12.16 9.78 -6.35
C PHE A 335 -12.10 8.26 -6.51
N TYR A 336 -12.68 7.74 -7.58
CA TYR A 336 -12.63 6.32 -7.88
C TYR A 336 -12.82 6.03 -9.37
N PRO A 337 -12.20 4.97 -9.91
CA PRO A 337 -12.50 4.51 -11.25
C PRO A 337 -13.87 3.83 -11.33
N ASP A 338 -14.53 4.01 -12.45
CA ASP A 338 -15.84 3.41 -12.72
C ASP A 338 -15.80 2.72 -14.09
N ALA A 339 -16.13 1.43 -14.10
CA ALA A 339 -16.20 0.63 -15.31
C ALA A 339 -17.52 0.86 -16.08
N THR A 340 -18.57 1.32 -15.39
CA THR A 340 -19.89 1.60 -15.98
C THR A 340 -20.44 2.95 -15.51
N PRO A 341 -19.70 4.06 -15.72
CA PRO A 341 -20.10 5.37 -15.22
C PRO A 341 -21.48 5.78 -15.72
N ALA A 342 -22.26 6.38 -14.83
CA ALA A 342 -23.58 6.89 -15.15
C ALA A 342 -23.47 8.00 -16.20
N HIS A 343 -24.15 7.83 -17.35
CA HIS A 343 -24.03 8.75 -18.49
C HIS A 343 -24.59 10.17 -18.24
N ASP A 344 -25.33 10.36 -17.15
CA ASP A 344 -25.94 11.63 -16.75
C ASP A 344 -25.05 12.47 -15.83
N ASP A 345 -23.95 11.92 -15.31
CA ASP A 345 -22.97 12.72 -14.57
C ASP A 345 -22.25 13.71 -15.51
N PRO A 346 -22.09 14.99 -15.13
CA PRO A 346 -21.43 15.97 -15.97
C PRO A 346 -19.95 15.63 -16.15
N ALA A 347 -19.37 15.95 -17.32
CA ALA A 347 -17.94 15.82 -17.53
C ALA A 347 -17.16 16.84 -16.69
N CYS A 348 -15.98 16.46 -16.20
CA CYS A 348 -15.00 17.41 -15.69
C CYS A 348 -14.46 18.28 -16.86
N GLN A 349 -13.88 19.44 -16.54
CA GLN A 349 -13.47 20.44 -17.53
C GLN A 349 -12.44 19.92 -18.54
N ALA A 350 -11.51 19.07 -18.09
CA ALA A 350 -10.47 18.50 -18.93
C ALA A 350 -10.14 17.07 -18.49
N ALA A 351 -9.72 16.26 -19.45
CA ALA A 351 -9.09 14.97 -19.18
C ALA A 351 -7.67 15.17 -18.63
N ILE A 352 -7.19 14.22 -17.83
CA ILE A 352 -5.84 14.26 -17.25
C ILE A 352 -5.01 13.08 -17.79
N SER A 353 -3.79 13.33 -18.21
CA SER A 353 -2.88 12.32 -18.75
C SER A 353 -1.42 12.67 -18.42
N GLY A 354 -0.52 11.68 -18.47
CA GLY A 354 0.93 11.89 -18.36
C GLY A 354 1.37 12.47 -17.02
N PHE A 355 0.93 11.85 -15.92
CA PHE A 355 1.27 12.23 -14.55
C PHE A 355 2.44 11.45 -13.99
#